data_AF-A0A661D1N8-F1
#
_entry.id   AF-A0A661D1N8-F1
#
_cell.length_a   1.000
_cell.length_b   1.000
_cell.length_c   1.000
_cell.angle_alpha   90.00
_cell.angle_beta   90.00
_cell.angle_gamma   90.00
#
_symmetry.space_group_name_H-M   'P 1'
#
loop_
_entity.id
_entity.type
_entity.pdbx_description
1 polymer ?
#
loop_
_entity_poly.entity_id
_entity_poly.type
_entity_poly.pdbx_seq_one_letter_code
_entity_poly.pdbx_strand_id
1 'polypeptide(L)'
;MSRFRQRQLSKIIAYISTLASRTPINVNTAPLPVLMALVEGLTEKEATTLIADREKKPFESVQDFLTHNALAGLKVDGKNLATSSRYFLFTAKVHIDRGQAQLNSVLHRLPDTVKVVMRNQGEL
;
A
#
# COMPACT_ATOMS: atom_id res chain seq x y z
N MET A 1 -24.30 11.22 7.35
CA MET A 1 -22.87 11.20 6.97
C MET A 1 -22.04 10.93 8.21
N SER A 2 -21.39 9.77 8.33
CA SER A 2 -20.58 9.44 9.51
C SER A 2 -19.36 10.36 9.59
N ARG A 3 -19.27 11.21 10.63
CA ARG A 3 -18.08 12.04 10.89
C ARG A 3 -17.02 11.17 11.56
N PHE A 4 -15.93 10.86 10.85
CA PHE A 4 -14.73 10.33 11.50
C PHE A 4 -14.12 11.42 12.38
N ARG A 5 -13.94 11.13 13.67
CA ARG A 5 -13.24 12.05 14.58
C ARG A 5 -11.75 12.03 14.27
N GLN A 6 -11.06 13.16 14.45
CA GLN A 6 -9.62 13.32 14.16
C GLN A 6 -8.76 12.23 14.85
N ARG A 7 -9.13 11.85 16.08
CA ARG A 7 -8.48 10.76 16.85
C ARG A 7 -8.67 9.36 16.25
N GLN A 8 -9.74 9.14 15.49
CA GLN A 8 -9.97 7.86 14.79
C GLN A 8 -9.19 7.84 13.47
N LEU A 9 -9.17 8.97 12.75
CA LEU A 9 -8.43 9.10 11.50
C LEU A 9 -6.92 8.93 11.71
N SER A 10 -6.36 9.50 12.79
CA SER A 10 -4.94 9.38 13.11
C SER A 10 -4.47 7.94 13.31
N LYS A 11 -5.36 7.01 13.68
CA LYS A 11 -5.03 5.58 13.86
C LYS A 11 -4.91 4.81 12.55
N ILE A 12 -5.53 5.30 11.48
CA ILE A 12 -5.63 4.58 10.20
C ILE A 12 -4.87 5.25 9.06
N ILE A 13 -4.41 6.50 9.25
CA ILE A 13 -3.82 7.31 8.18
C ILE A 13 -2.59 6.66 7.52
N ALA A 14 -1.82 5.87 8.28
CA ALA A 14 -0.67 5.12 7.77
C ALA A 14 -1.04 3.90 6.91
N TYR A 15 -2.31 3.48 6.92
CA TYR A 15 -2.78 2.26 6.26
C TYR A 15 -3.77 2.51 5.12
N ILE A 16 -4.10 3.78 4.84
CA ILE A 16 -5.03 4.16 3.78
C ILE A 16 -4.35 5.11 2.79
N SER A 17 -4.82 5.09 1.55
CA SER A 17 -4.44 6.06 0.53
C SER A 17 -5.66 6.49 -0.27
N THR A 18 -5.60 7.68 -0.86
CA THR A 18 -6.63 8.17 -1.78
C THR A 18 -5.98 8.34 -3.15
N LEU A 19 -6.54 7.67 -4.17
CA LEU A 19 -6.01 7.63 -5.52
C LEU A 19 -7.11 8.00 -6.52
N ALA A 20 -6.72 8.54 -7.67
CA ALA A 20 -7.64 9.10 -8.67
C ALA A 20 -8.58 8.06 -9.31
N SER A 21 -8.28 6.77 -9.18
CA SER A 21 -9.06 5.66 -9.70
C SER A 21 -9.11 4.51 -8.71
N ARG A 22 -10.11 3.63 -8.85
CA ARG A 22 -10.14 2.34 -8.16
C ARG A 22 -8.85 1.58 -8.46
N THR A 23 -8.05 1.33 -7.43
CA THR A 23 -6.70 0.77 -7.56
C THR A 23 -6.61 -0.49 -6.71
N PRO A 24 -6.16 -1.62 -7.27
CA PRO A 24 -5.98 -2.85 -6.49
C PRO A 24 -4.86 -2.69 -5.46
N ILE A 25 -4.97 -3.42 -4.36
CA ILE A 25 -3.94 -3.43 -3.32
C ILE A 25 -2.77 -4.31 -3.79
N ASN A 26 -1.57 -3.74 -3.74
CA ASN A 26 -0.36 -4.50 -4.03
C ASN A 26 0.03 -5.37 -2.82
N VAL A 27 -0.16 -6.69 -2.93
CA VAL A 27 0.14 -7.65 -1.86
C VAL A 27 1.63 -7.74 -1.56
N ASN A 28 2.50 -7.29 -2.48
CA ASN A 28 3.94 -7.23 -2.24
C ASN A 28 4.36 -6.04 -1.37
N THR A 29 3.50 -5.03 -1.16
CA THR A 29 3.80 -3.84 -0.36
C THR A 29 2.78 -3.53 0.73
N ALA A 30 1.67 -4.28 0.80
CA ALA A 30 0.65 -4.12 1.85
C ALA A 30 1.24 -4.35 3.25
N PRO A 31 1.06 -3.45 4.23
CA PRO A 31 1.52 -3.68 5.59
C PRO A 31 0.66 -4.72 6.33
N LEU A 32 1.18 -5.23 7.45
CA LEU A 32 0.53 -6.28 8.26
C LEU A 32 -0.97 -6.02 8.52
N PRO A 33 -1.40 -4.85 9.01
CA PRO A 33 -2.83 -4.61 9.28
C PRO A 33 -3.70 -4.63 8.01
N VAL A 34 -3.12 -4.28 6.85
CA VAL A 34 -3.84 -4.31 5.58
C VAL A 34 -3.99 -5.74 5.09
N LEU A 35 -2.97 -6.59 5.23
CA LEU A 35 -3.07 -8.01 4.90
C LEU A 35 -4.13 -8.73 5.76
N MET A 36 -4.13 -8.47 7.06
CA MET A 36 -5.13 -9.03 7.97
C MET A 36 -6.55 -8.51 7.69
N ALA A 37 -6.69 -7.27 7.22
CA ALA A 37 -7.99 -6.73 6.82
C ALA A 37 -8.48 -7.26 5.46
N LEU A 38 -7.58 -7.72 4.58
CA LEU A 38 -7.91 -8.28 3.27
C LEU A 38 -8.46 -9.70 3.33
N VAL A 39 -8.04 -10.47 4.33
CA VAL A 39 -8.37 -11.89 4.46
C VAL A 39 -9.01 -12.13 5.81
N GLU A 40 -10.32 -12.36 5.81
CA GLU A 40 -11.04 -12.71 7.01
C GLU A 40 -10.49 -14.02 7.60
N GLY A 41 -10.17 -14.01 8.89
CA GLY A 41 -9.59 -15.15 9.60
C GLY A 41 -8.07 -15.28 9.51
N LEU A 42 -7.38 -14.41 8.76
CA LEU A 42 -5.91 -14.41 8.72
C LEU A 42 -5.32 -13.94 10.05
N THR A 43 -4.53 -14.81 10.67
CA THR A 43 -3.86 -14.49 11.93
C THR A 43 -2.64 -13.59 11.71
N GLU A 44 -2.23 -12.88 12.75
CA GLU A 44 -1.01 -12.06 12.72
C GLU A 44 0.24 -12.90 12.38
N LYS A 45 0.30 -14.14 12.88
CA LYS A 45 1.40 -15.08 12.59
C LYS A 45 1.46 -15.41 11.11
N GLU A 46 0.32 -15.77 10.51
CA GLU A 46 0.23 -16.09 9.07
C GLU A 46 0.52 -14.88 8.19
N ALA A 47 0.00 -13.70 8.56
CA ALA A 47 0.29 -12.45 7.86
C ALA A 47 1.79 -12.08 7.95
N THR A 48 2.43 -12.32 9.10
CA THR A 48 3.87 -12.14 9.27
C THR A 48 4.67 -13.13 8.41
N THR A 49 4.21 -14.37 8.29
CA THR A 49 4.81 -15.36 7.36
C THR A 49 4.74 -14.88 5.92
N LEU A 50 3.58 -14.37 5.47
CA LEU A 50 3.44 -13.79 4.12
C LEU A 50 4.42 -12.64 3.86
N ILE A 51 4.64 -11.78 4.86
CA ILE A 51 5.60 -10.67 4.77
C ILE A 51 7.04 -11.19 4.71
N ALA A 52 7.41 -12.12 5.58
CA ALA A 52 8.75 -12.69 5.60
C ALA A 52 9.07 -13.44 4.29
N ASP A 53 8.09 -14.12 3.70
CA ASP A 53 8.29 -14.88 2.48
C ASP A 53 8.36 -13.96 1.24
N ARG A 54 7.51 -12.92 1.15
CA ARG A 54 7.61 -11.94 0.05
C ARG A 54 8.89 -11.10 0.08
N GLU A 55 9.48 -10.90 1.26
CA GLU A 55 10.79 -10.23 1.41
C GLU A 55 11.93 -11.05 0.82
N LYS A 56 11.83 -12.39 0.89
CA LYS A 56 12.79 -13.31 0.23
C LYS A 56 12.50 -13.43 -1.26
N LYS A 57 11.25 -13.67 -1.62
CA LYS A 57 10.78 -13.79 -2.99
C LYS A 57 9.39 -13.17 -3.14
N PRO A 58 9.25 -12.02 -3.82
CA PRO A 58 7.95 -11.41 -4.07
C PRO A 58 7.00 -12.35 -4.81
N PHE A 59 5.69 -12.21 -4.56
CA PHE A 59 4.67 -12.91 -5.33
C PHE A 59 4.70 -12.39 -6.77
N GLU A 60 4.84 -13.28 -7.74
CA GLU A 60 4.93 -12.92 -9.17
C GLU A 60 3.52 -12.64 -9.73
N SER A 61 2.54 -13.42 -9.29
CA SER A 61 1.13 -13.27 -9.65
C SER A 61 0.21 -13.22 -8.43
N VAL A 62 -1.02 -12.74 -8.63
CA VAL A 62 -2.07 -12.82 -7.60
C VAL A 62 -2.37 -14.28 -7.26
N GLN A 63 -2.27 -15.19 -8.23
CA GLN A 63 -2.49 -16.62 -7.98
C GLN A 63 -1.45 -17.18 -7.00
N ASP A 64 -0.18 -16.82 -7.15
CA ASP A 64 0.90 -17.28 -6.26
C ASP A 64 0.63 -16.86 -4.81
N PHE A 65 0.13 -15.63 -4.62
CA PHE A 65 -0.31 -15.15 -3.31
C PHE A 65 -1.49 -15.97 -2.78
N LEU A 66 -2.54 -16.17 -3.59
CA LEU A 66 -3.75 -16.90 -3.19
C LEU A 66 -3.50 -18.37 -2.84
N THR A 67 -2.49 -19.00 -3.44
CA THR A 67 -2.11 -20.39 -3.16
C THR A 67 -1.10 -20.55 -2.03
N HIS A 68 -0.69 -19.47 -1.38
CA HIS A 68 0.29 -19.53 -0.31
C HIS A 68 -0.24 -20.33 0.89
N ASN A 69 0.61 -21.14 1.51
CA ASN A 69 0.21 -22.04 2.61
C ASN A 69 -0.39 -21.31 3.81
N ALA A 70 0.06 -20.09 4.09
CA ALA A 70 -0.50 -19.24 5.15
C ALA A 70 -1.96 -18.78 4.90
N LEU A 71 -2.50 -19.00 3.69
CA LEU A 71 -3.90 -18.75 3.33
C LEU A 71 -4.73 -20.04 3.24
N ALA A 72 -4.16 -21.19 3.59
CA ALA A 72 -4.83 -22.48 3.46
C ALA A 72 -6.14 -22.50 4.26
N GLY A 73 -7.25 -22.84 3.58
CA GLY A 73 -8.57 -22.89 4.19
C GLY A 73 -9.27 -21.53 4.34
N LEU A 74 -8.60 -20.42 4.02
CA LEU A 74 -9.18 -19.08 4.03
C LEU A 74 -9.78 -18.73 2.66
N LYS A 75 -10.88 -17.98 2.66
CA LYS A 75 -11.48 -17.44 1.43
C LYS A 75 -10.92 -16.05 1.17
N VAL A 76 -10.31 -15.85 0.01
CA VAL A 76 -9.71 -14.57 -0.40
C VAL A 76 -10.26 -14.13 -1.75
N ASP A 77 -10.81 -12.92 -1.82
CA ASP A 77 -11.23 -12.32 -3.09
C ASP A 77 -10.03 -11.66 -3.80
N GLY A 78 -9.52 -12.33 -4.83
CA GLY A 78 -8.40 -11.83 -5.64
C GLY A 78 -8.74 -10.63 -6.55
N LYS A 79 -10.01 -10.27 -6.76
CA LYS A 79 -10.43 -9.27 -7.77
C LYS A 79 -9.83 -7.88 -7.57
N ASN A 80 -9.48 -7.53 -6.32
CA ASN A 80 -8.96 -6.21 -5.97
C ASN A 80 -7.50 -6.27 -5.50
N LEU A 81 -6.78 -7.33 -5.86
CA LEU A 81 -5.37 -7.53 -5.53
C LEU A 81 -4.50 -7.41 -6.77
N ALA A 82 -3.25 -7.04 -6.56
CA ALA A 82 -2.22 -7.00 -7.59
C ALA A 82 -0.86 -7.32 -6.96
N THR A 83 0.12 -7.67 -7.80
CA THR A 83 1.54 -7.83 -7.40
C THR A 83 2.42 -6.65 -7.79
N SER A 84 1.83 -5.63 -8.42
CA SER A 84 2.50 -4.42 -8.88
C SER A 84 1.64 -3.17 -8.66
N SER A 85 2.26 -2.00 -8.70
CA SER A 85 1.59 -0.71 -8.58
C SER A 85 1.76 0.14 -9.85
N ARG A 86 0.78 1.02 -10.10
CA ARG A 86 0.88 2.14 -11.05
C ARG A 86 1.00 3.49 -10.36
N TYR A 87 0.80 3.55 -9.04
CA TYR A 87 0.91 4.78 -8.26
C TYR A 87 2.06 4.71 -7.29
N PHE A 88 2.82 5.80 -7.18
CA PHE A 88 3.98 5.91 -6.30
C PHE A 88 3.97 7.26 -5.61
N LEU A 89 4.37 7.30 -4.35
CA LEU A 89 4.64 8.54 -3.64
C LEU A 89 6.14 8.85 -3.76
N PHE A 90 6.47 9.99 -4.33
CA PHE A 90 7.82 10.52 -4.40
C PHE A 90 7.98 11.66 -3.39
N THR A 91 8.91 11.51 -2.45
CA THR A 91 9.22 12.52 -1.43
C THR A 91 10.64 13.03 -1.65
N ALA A 92 10.76 14.30 -2.06
CA ALA A 92 12.03 15.01 -2.13
C ALA A 92 12.22 15.86 -0.87
N LYS A 93 13.37 15.72 -0.22
CA LYS A 93 13.78 16.55 0.93
C LYS A 93 15.05 17.30 0.55
N VAL A 94 15.03 18.62 0.67
CA VAL A 94 16.14 19.51 0.33
C VAL A 94 16.58 20.25 1.59
N HIS A 95 17.89 20.28 1.83
CA HIS A 95 18.52 21.00 2.92
C HIS A 95 19.59 21.93 2.33
N ILE A 96 19.47 23.23 2.56
CA ILE A 96 20.45 24.24 2.13
C ILE A 96 20.69 25.18 3.32
N ASP A 97 21.90 25.17 3.86
CA ASP A 97 22.26 25.86 5.12
C ASP A 97 21.26 25.56 6.25
N ARG A 98 20.40 26.53 6.58
CA ARG A 98 19.33 26.41 7.60
C ARG A 98 17.95 26.17 6.98
N GLY A 99 17.82 26.26 5.66
CA GLY A 99 16.58 26.05 4.94
C GLY A 99 16.29 24.56 4.75
N GLN A 100 15.05 24.15 5.04
CA GLN A 100 14.55 22.81 4.77
C GLN A 100 13.28 22.92 3.92
N ALA A 101 13.17 22.07 2.91
CA ALA A 101 11.98 21.95 2.10
C ALA A 101 11.66 20.48 1.85
N GLN A 102 10.37 20.13 1.90
CA GLN A 102 9.87 18.83 1.49
C GLN A 102 8.82 18.99 0.40
N LEU A 103 8.92 18.18 -0.65
CA LEU A 103 7.93 18.06 -1.71
C LEU A 103 7.48 16.61 -1.79
N ASN A 104 6.18 16.39 -1.67
CA ASN A 104 5.54 15.10 -1.89
C ASN A 104 4.77 15.15 -3.21
N SER A 105 5.03 14.19 -4.09
CA SER A 105 4.37 14.07 -5.39
C SER A 105 3.78 12.68 -5.55
N VAL A 106 2.49 12.61 -5.93
CA VAL A 106 1.90 11.33 -6.37
C VAL A 106 2.17 11.18 -7.86
N LEU A 107 2.87 10.10 -8.19
CA LEU A 107 3.22 9.72 -9.56
C LEU A 107 2.26 8.65 -10.05
N HIS A 108 1.83 8.75 -11.31
CA HIS A 108 1.07 7.74 -12.03
C HIS A 108 1.90 7.23 -13.20
N ARG A 109 2.32 5.97 -13.13
CA ARG A 109 3.02 5.23 -14.17
C ARG A 109 2.03 4.70 -15.20
N LEU A 110 2.14 5.22 -16.42
CA LEU A 110 1.50 4.74 -17.64
C LEU A 110 2.49 3.85 -18.41
N PRO A 111 2.06 3.14 -19.47
CA PRO A 111 2.96 2.25 -20.22
C PRO A 111 4.26 2.90 -20.68
N ASP A 112 4.19 4.14 -21.20
CA ASP A 112 5.35 4.80 -21.82
C ASP A 112 5.83 6.06 -21.06
N THR A 113 5.16 6.43 -19.96
CA THR A 113 5.46 7.68 -19.28
C THR A 113 5.05 7.67 -17.81
N VAL A 114 5.59 8.62 -17.04
CA VAL A 114 5.22 8.87 -15.65
C VAL A 114 4.67 10.28 -15.55
N LYS A 115 3.44 10.41 -15.02
CA LYS A 115 2.79 11.70 -14.80
C LYS A 115 2.76 12.04 -13.32
N VAL A 116 3.01 13.30 -12.97
CA VAL A 116 2.71 13.81 -11.63
C VAL A 116 1.22 14.18 -11.59
N VAL A 117 0.46 13.56 -10.70
CA VAL A 117 -1.01 13.76 -10.59
C VAL A 117 -1.41 14.57 -9.35
N MET A 118 -0.51 14.70 -8.37
CA MET A 118 -0.68 15.55 -7.20
C MET A 118 0.69 16.03 -6.72
N ARG A 119 0.75 17.25 -6.18
CA ARG A 119 1.91 17.81 -5.47
C ARG A 119 1.46 18.46 -4.17
N ASN A 120 2.23 18.25 -3.11
CA ASN A 120 2.07 18.92 -1.83
C ASN A 120 3.44 19.34 -1.29
N GLN A 121 3.53 20.55 -0.71
CA GLN A 121 4.73 21.02 -0.02
C GLN A 121 4.55 20.85 1.49
N GLY A 122 5.62 20.45 2.19
CA GLY A 122 5.58 20.16 3.63
C GLY A 122 5.48 18.67 3.93
N GLU A 123 5.24 18.31 5.19
CA GLU A 123 5.08 16.92 5.63
C GLU A 123 3.65 16.40 5.32
N LEU A 124 3.52 15.07 5.23
CA LEU A 124 2.24 14.37 5.05
C LEU A 124 1.66 13.95 6.40
#